data_AF-A0A7J7KH68-F1
#
_entry.id   AF-A0A7J7KH68-F1
#
_cell.length_a   1.000
_cell.length_b   1.000
_cell.length_c   1.000
_cell.angle_alpha   90.00
_cell.angle_beta   90.00
_cell.angle_gamma   90.00
#
_symmetry.space_group_name_H-M   'P 1'
#
loop_
_entity.id
_entity.type
_entity.pdbx_description
1 polymer ?
#
loop_
_entity_poly.entity_id
_entity_poly.type
_entity_poly.pdbx_seq_one_letter_code
_entity_poly.pdbx_strand_id
1 'polypeptide(L)'
;MWSLGVLLYSMASGSPPFLEDDHDKTFEAIKTSPYKPLNSSITKELRDIIYSLLNKNPDFCFIGTGLSFVLPTICVDLLKIPVLRTTALRFCSPDELVDTKQTPVWKKLPNMEPVDKLADEFGLSFNDDGELVEETGEKYQFQKFPGEANKNQQRYDQVGRLSLNIVQQVMEVELKKVYFHKDKRGTYIFVSEGYEKRSELLVLMQGSGVVRAGQWSRRLLLNDSIDKGTQLPYIRKGLANGWGIIVMNPNDNYPLEGCRDANEHARYVWKHFIEGQLNIKKIAIVAHSAGGGIVSHLLQAYTQDFHRRVLAIAFTEATYSKVPSSSQKYVESVTRNWVANGKLLGDTVSTAGILAVSAGTTVHEETSHNAIDDVFRYIWLKFAQGFPS
;
A
#
# COMPACT_ATOMS: atom_id res chain seq x y z
N MET A 1 -14.62 -4.73 29.45
CA MET A 1 -14.61 -6.18 29.14
C MET A 1 -16.01 -6.73 28.96
N TRP A 2 -16.90 -6.58 29.94
CA TRP A 2 -18.32 -6.95 29.80
C TRP A 2 -18.98 -6.44 28.51
N SER A 3 -18.86 -5.15 28.21
CA SER A 3 -19.41 -4.55 26.98
C SER A 3 -18.86 -5.16 25.70
N LEU A 4 -17.59 -5.59 25.70
CA LEU A 4 -16.98 -6.29 24.56
C LEU A 4 -17.56 -7.70 24.40
N GLY A 5 -17.80 -8.42 25.51
CA GLY A 5 -18.50 -9.70 25.50
C GLY A 5 -19.92 -9.59 24.94
N VAL A 6 -20.66 -8.54 25.31
CA VAL A 6 -22.01 -8.26 24.78
C VAL A 6 -21.98 -8.01 23.28
N LEU A 7 -21.01 -7.23 22.78
CA LEU A 7 -20.84 -6.97 21.35
C LEU A 7 -20.48 -8.24 20.58
N LEU A 8 -19.49 -9.00 21.03
CA LEU A 8 -19.07 -10.24 20.38
C LEU A 8 -20.20 -11.29 20.35
N TYR A 9 -20.95 -11.42 21.45
CA TYR A 9 -22.15 -12.26 21.49
C TYR A 9 -23.20 -11.81 20.46
N SER A 10 -23.46 -10.51 20.37
CA SER A 10 -24.46 -9.94 19.46
C SER A 10 -24.08 -10.18 18.00
N MET A 11 -22.80 -10.02 17.65
CA MET A 11 -22.30 -10.31 16.31
C MET A 11 -22.39 -11.81 15.97
N ALA A 12 -22.12 -12.69 16.95
CA ALA A 12 -22.12 -14.13 16.73
C ALA A 12 -23.54 -14.73 16.64
N SER A 13 -24.52 -14.17 17.36
CA SER A 13 -25.87 -14.70 17.45
C SER A 13 -26.93 -13.88 16.69
N GLY A 14 -26.61 -12.66 16.27
CA GLY A 14 -27.56 -11.73 15.64
C GLY A 14 -28.47 -10.99 16.63
N SER A 15 -28.32 -11.21 17.94
CA SER A 15 -29.14 -10.59 18.99
C SER A 15 -28.34 -10.42 20.30
N PRO A 16 -28.62 -9.39 21.12
CA PRO A 16 -27.91 -9.24 22.39
C PRO A 16 -28.21 -10.39 23.37
N PRO A 17 -27.28 -10.71 24.27
CA PRO A 17 -27.42 -11.83 25.22
C PRO A 17 -28.55 -11.62 26.25
N PHE A 18 -28.93 -10.36 26.47
CA PHE A 18 -30.04 -9.97 27.31
C PHE A 18 -30.87 -8.97 26.51
N LEU A 19 -32.12 -9.35 26.21
CA LEU A 19 -33.09 -8.49 25.54
C LEU A 19 -34.45 -8.74 26.17
N GLU A 20 -34.98 -7.74 26.84
CA GLU A 20 -36.32 -7.77 27.42
C GLU A 20 -37.11 -6.56 26.90
N ASP A 21 -38.43 -6.61 27.04
CA ASP A 21 -39.34 -5.56 26.54
C ASP A 21 -39.20 -4.22 27.28
N ASP A 22 -38.46 -4.19 28.39
CA ASP A 22 -38.32 -3.04 29.27
C ASP A 22 -36.90 -2.91 29.85
N HIS A 23 -36.49 -1.67 30.12
CA HIS A 23 -35.16 -1.34 30.61
C HIS A 23 -34.88 -1.92 32.01
N ASP A 24 -35.85 -1.87 32.92
CA ASP A 24 -35.67 -2.41 34.28
C ASP A 24 -35.58 -3.94 34.24
N LYS A 25 -36.40 -4.58 33.39
CA LYS A 25 -36.31 -6.03 33.14
C LYS A 25 -34.98 -6.44 32.52
N THR A 26 -34.48 -5.67 31.55
CA THR A 26 -33.17 -5.93 30.93
C THR A 26 -32.04 -5.79 31.95
N PHE A 27 -32.11 -4.79 32.83
CA PHE A 27 -31.11 -4.60 33.89
C PHE A 27 -31.12 -5.74 34.91
N GLU A 28 -32.31 -6.20 35.32
CA GLU A 28 -32.43 -7.37 36.19
C GLU A 28 -31.97 -8.66 35.50
N ALA A 29 -32.25 -8.83 34.21
CA ALA A 29 -31.75 -9.96 33.42
C ALA A 29 -30.22 -9.98 33.36
N ILE A 30 -29.57 -8.83 33.15
CA ILE A 30 -28.11 -8.68 33.19
C ILE A 30 -27.54 -9.17 34.52
N LYS A 31 -28.18 -8.84 35.65
CA LYS A 31 -27.72 -9.26 36.98
C LYS A 31 -27.97 -10.74 37.29
N THR A 32 -29.12 -11.27 36.90
CA THR A 32 -29.62 -12.53 37.48
C THR A 32 -29.87 -13.64 36.46
N SER A 33 -30.27 -13.31 35.24
CA SER A 33 -30.71 -14.31 34.25
C SER A 33 -29.56 -14.93 33.44
N PRO A 34 -29.58 -16.24 33.14
CA PRO A 34 -28.64 -16.82 32.19
C PRO A 34 -28.94 -16.32 30.77
N TYR A 35 -27.90 -16.12 29.95
CA TYR A 35 -28.06 -15.83 28.52
C TYR A 35 -28.09 -17.12 27.69
N LYS A 36 -28.66 -17.04 26.49
CA LYS A 36 -28.81 -18.21 25.61
C LYS A 36 -27.44 -18.75 25.18
N PRO A 37 -27.19 -20.06 25.19
CA PRO A 37 -25.95 -20.61 24.66
C PRO A 37 -25.81 -20.31 23.15
N LEU A 38 -24.61 -19.94 22.72
CA LEU A 38 -24.29 -19.78 21.30
C LEU A 38 -24.31 -21.13 20.58
N ASN A 39 -24.77 -21.12 19.33
CA ASN A 39 -24.91 -22.29 18.48
C ASN A 39 -23.57 -23.05 18.31
N SER A 40 -23.63 -24.36 18.07
CA SER A 40 -22.50 -25.22 17.70
C SER A 40 -21.75 -24.75 16.45
N SER A 41 -22.41 -24.02 15.55
CA SER A 41 -21.82 -23.40 14.35
C SER A 41 -20.76 -22.34 14.64
N ILE A 42 -20.76 -21.75 15.84
CA ILE A 42 -19.72 -20.81 16.28
C ILE A 42 -18.52 -21.62 16.78
N THR A 43 -17.30 -21.17 16.44
CA THR A 43 -16.09 -21.88 16.86
C THR A 43 -15.99 -21.94 18.38
N LYS A 44 -15.40 -23.04 18.90
CA LYS A 44 -15.28 -23.25 20.34
C LYS A 44 -14.47 -22.13 20.99
N GLU A 45 -13.41 -21.71 20.32
CA GLU A 45 -12.50 -20.65 20.75
C GLU A 45 -13.25 -19.33 20.95
N LEU A 46 -14.09 -18.93 20.00
CA LEU A 46 -14.88 -17.70 20.09
C LEU A 46 -15.96 -17.79 21.18
N ARG A 47 -16.60 -18.95 21.35
CA ARG A 47 -17.56 -19.15 22.45
C ARG A 47 -16.89 -19.02 23.81
N ASP A 48 -15.74 -19.65 24.00
CA ASP A 48 -15.01 -19.64 25.26
C ASP A 48 -14.58 -18.21 25.64
N ILE A 49 -14.16 -17.41 24.65
CA ILE A 49 -13.85 -15.98 24.83
C ILE A 49 -15.09 -15.21 25.27
N ILE A 50 -16.20 -15.36 24.53
CA ILE A 50 -17.45 -14.63 24.82
C ILE A 50 -17.97 -14.97 26.21
N TYR A 51 -17.96 -16.25 26.59
CA TYR A 51 -18.45 -16.70 27.90
C TYR A 51 -17.58 -16.22 29.05
N SER A 52 -16.27 -16.17 28.85
CA SER A 52 -15.33 -15.59 29.82
C SER A 52 -15.61 -14.09 30.04
N LEU A 53 -15.88 -13.35 28.96
CA LEU A 53 -16.18 -11.91 29.02
C LEU A 53 -17.55 -11.58 29.62
N LEU A 54 -18.51 -12.50 29.53
CA LEU A 54 -19.88 -12.38 30.06
C LEU A 54 -20.05 -13.06 31.44
N ASN A 55 -18.96 -13.24 32.19
CA ASN A 55 -19.02 -13.78 33.54
C ASN A 55 -19.51 -12.72 34.55
N LYS A 56 -20.62 -13.02 35.24
CA LYS A 56 -21.30 -12.09 36.17
C LYS A 56 -20.53 -11.86 37.46
N ASN A 57 -19.58 -12.72 37.79
CA ASN A 57 -18.69 -12.47 38.91
C ASN A 57 -17.46 -11.68 38.44
N PRO A 58 -17.31 -10.40 38.82
CA PRO A 58 -16.20 -9.55 38.37
C PRO A 58 -14.84 -10.07 38.82
N ASP A 59 -14.77 -10.82 39.93
CA ASP A 59 -13.52 -11.41 40.42
C ASP A 59 -13.05 -12.58 39.54
N PHE A 60 -13.97 -13.31 38.91
CA PHE A 60 -13.64 -14.35 37.91
C PHE A 60 -13.44 -13.77 36.51
N CYS A 61 -13.80 -12.50 36.29
CA CYS A 61 -13.35 -11.75 35.12
C CYS A 61 -11.84 -11.43 35.21
N PHE A 62 -11.25 -11.51 36.42
CA PHE A 62 -9.82 -11.26 36.70
C PHE A 62 -9.02 -12.47 37.21
N ILE A 63 -9.65 -13.48 37.80
CA ILE A 63 -8.97 -14.62 38.43
C ILE A 63 -9.43 -15.92 37.76
N GLY A 64 -8.59 -16.40 36.84
CA GLY A 64 -8.79 -17.67 36.17
C GLY A 64 -8.16 -17.68 34.78
N THR A 65 -6.82 -17.78 34.74
CA THR A 65 -6.01 -18.38 33.65
C THR A 65 -6.29 -18.01 32.18
N GLY A 66 -7.08 -16.97 31.88
CA GLY A 66 -7.64 -16.77 30.53
C GLY A 66 -7.71 -15.34 30.03
N LEU A 67 -7.10 -14.34 30.68
CA LEU A 67 -7.00 -12.98 30.12
C LEU A 67 -5.59 -12.38 30.15
N SER A 68 -4.77 -12.63 31.19
CA SER A 68 -3.36 -12.21 31.19
C SER A 68 -2.50 -13.00 30.18
N PHE A 69 -2.88 -14.25 29.90
CA PHE A 69 -2.28 -15.06 28.83
C PHE A 69 -2.94 -14.83 27.46
N VAL A 70 -4.13 -14.25 27.43
CA VAL A 70 -5.03 -14.32 26.28
C VAL A 70 -5.21 -12.96 25.63
N LEU A 71 -5.01 -11.82 26.31
CA LEU A 71 -4.96 -10.52 25.62
C LEU A 71 -3.71 -10.40 24.72
N PRO A 72 -2.51 -10.81 25.13
CA PRO A 72 -1.38 -10.90 24.22
C PRO A 72 -1.67 -11.94 23.13
N THR A 73 -2.20 -13.11 23.47
CA THR A 73 -2.33 -14.22 22.52
C THR A 73 -3.52 -14.06 21.56
N ILE A 74 -4.68 -13.54 21.96
CA ILE A 74 -5.81 -13.18 21.08
C ILE A 74 -5.52 -11.92 20.29
N CYS A 75 -4.90 -10.88 20.86
CA CYS A 75 -4.51 -9.74 20.02
C CYS A 75 -3.48 -10.21 18.99
N VAL A 76 -2.51 -11.04 19.38
CA VAL A 76 -1.50 -11.60 18.47
C VAL A 76 -2.09 -12.63 17.50
N ASP A 77 -3.10 -13.40 17.89
CA ASP A 77 -3.72 -14.45 17.06
C ASP A 77 -4.85 -13.92 16.17
N LEU A 78 -5.64 -12.92 16.61
CA LEU A 78 -6.50 -12.11 15.74
C LEU A 78 -5.64 -11.36 14.72
N LEU A 79 -4.51 -10.81 15.15
CA LEU A 79 -3.47 -10.30 14.26
C LEU A 79 -2.75 -11.40 13.48
N LYS A 80 -3.05 -12.69 13.61
CA LYS A 80 -2.59 -13.80 12.74
C LYS A 80 -3.65 -14.28 11.76
N ILE A 81 -4.92 -13.92 11.95
CA ILE A 81 -6.00 -14.22 11.00
C ILE A 81 -5.77 -13.36 9.74
N PRO A 82 -5.48 -13.95 8.56
CA PRO A 82 -5.13 -13.20 7.35
C PRO A 82 -6.17 -12.16 6.93
N VAL A 83 -7.46 -12.47 7.14
CA VAL A 83 -8.60 -11.57 6.87
C VAL A 83 -8.59 -10.32 7.74
N LEU A 84 -8.17 -10.43 9.02
CA LEU A 84 -8.07 -9.27 9.92
C LEU A 84 -6.74 -8.51 9.78
N ARG A 85 -5.74 -9.09 9.09
CA ARG A 85 -4.47 -8.42 8.75
C ARG A 85 -4.60 -7.47 7.54
N THR A 86 -5.52 -7.74 6.64
CA THR A 86 -5.54 -7.18 5.27
C THR A 86 -6.79 -6.38 4.94
N THR A 87 -7.89 -6.58 5.67
CA THR A 87 -9.14 -5.88 5.37
C THR A 87 -9.26 -4.64 6.24
N ALA A 88 -9.17 -3.46 5.62
CA ALA A 88 -9.87 -2.30 6.15
C ALA A 88 -11.35 -2.68 6.19
N LEU A 89 -11.87 -3.03 7.37
CA LEU A 89 -13.30 -3.27 7.56
C LEU A 89 -14.04 -1.95 7.32
N ARG A 90 -14.38 -1.69 6.05
CA ARG A 90 -15.48 -0.79 5.72
C ARG A 90 -16.76 -1.52 6.09
N PHE A 91 -17.56 -0.92 6.94
CA PHE A 91 -18.98 -1.24 6.98
C PHE A 91 -19.56 -0.74 5.66
N CYS A 92 -19.73 -1.63 4.69
CA CYS A 92 -20.45 -1.32 3.45
C CYS A 92 -21.92 -1.71 3.68
N SER A 93 -22.83 -0.81 3.34
CA SER A 93 -24.26 -1.11 3.34
C SER A 93 -24.56 -2.25 2.35
N PRO A 94 -25.63 -3.05 2.55
CA PRO A 94 -26.01 -4.11 1.61
C PRO A 94 -26.20 -3.61 0.17
N ASP A 95 -26.52 -2.33 -0.01
CA ASP A 95 -26.67 -1.69 -1.31
C ASP A 95 -25.33 -1.46 -2.04
N GLU A 96 -24.21 -1.38 -1.30
CA GLU A 96 -22.85 -1.25 -1.86
C GLU A 96 -22.23 -2.58 -2.30
N LEU A 97 -22.86 -3.72 -1.96
CA LEU A 97 -22.46 -5.04 -2.45
C LEU A 97 -23.00 -5.36 -3.84
N VAL A 98 -23.85 -4.48 -4.39
CA VAL A 98 -24.43 -4.59 -5.73
C VAL A 98 -23.64 -3.69 -6.69
N ASP A 99 -22.39 -4.08 -7.01
CA ASP A 99 -21.65 -3.80 -8.26
C ASP A 99 -20.13 -3.87 -8.02
N THR A 100 -19.59 -5.08 -7.87
CA THR A 100 -18.15 -5.32 -7.70
C THR A 100 -17.38 -5.44 -9.02
N LYS A 101 -17.98 -5.06 -10.15
CA LYS A 101 -17.24 -4.85 -11.40
C LYS A 101 -17.38 -3.40 -11.86
N GLN A 102 -16.91 -2.47 -11.02
CA GLN A 102 -16.64 -1.12 -11.52
C GLN A 102 -15.72 -1.26 -12.74
N THR A 103 -16.21 -0.82 -13.91
CA THR A 103 -15.42 -0.82 -15.15
C THR A 103 -14.06 -0.16 -14.85
N PRO A 104 -12.94 -0.83 -15.18
CA PRO A 104 -11.63 -0.28 -14.84
C PRO A 104 -11.44 1.12 -15.41
N VAL A 105 -10.75 1.99 -14.65
CA VAL A 105 -10.60 3.41 -15.02
C VAL A 105 -10.03 3.58 -16.43
N TRP A 106 -9.11 2.70 -16.86
CA TRP A 106 -8.53 2.72 -18.21
C TRP A 106 -9.53 2.39 -19.33
N LYS A 107 -10.64 1.70 -19.04
CA LYS A 107 -11.74 1.46 -19.99
C LYS A 107 -12.78 2.59 -20.00
N LYS A 108 -12.78 3.45 -18.98
CA LYS A 108 -13.67 4.61 -18.87
C LYS A 108 -13.12 5.87 -19.53
N LEU A 109 -11.87 5.84 -19.99
CA LEU A 109 -11.23 6.97 -20.65
C LEU A 109 -11.45 6.86 -22.17
N PRO A 110 -12.33 7.68 -22.77
CA PRO A 110 -12.55 7.64 -24.21
C PRO A 110 -11.30 8.15 -24.97
N ASN A 111 -11.00 7.50 -26.11
CA ASN A 111 -10.05 7.96 -27.13
C ASN A 111 -8.62 8.22 -26.61
N MET A 112 -8.02 7.19 -26.01
CA MET A 112 -6.62 7.23 -25.61
C MET A 112 -5.74 6.79 -26.79
N GLU A 113 -5.08 7.74 -27.44
CA GLU A 113 -4.17 7.46 -28.57
C GLU A 113 -3.16 6.32 -28.31
N PRO A 114 -2.57 6.15 -27.10
CA PRO A 114 -1.71 5.01 -26.82
C PRO A 114 -2.45 3.66 -26.75
N VAL A 115 -3.73 3.65 -26.35
CA VAL A 115 -4.58 2.45 -26.36
C VAL A 115 -4.89 2.07 -27.79
N ASP A 116 -5.28 3.04 -28.62
CA ASP A 116 -5.57 2.82 -30.04
C ASP A 116 -4.33 2.27 -30.75
N LYS A 117 -3.15 2.87 -30.55
CA LYS A 117 -1.88 2.34 -31.08
C LYS A 117 -1.54 0.93 -30.58
N LEU A 118 -1.80 0.63 -29.31
CA LEU A 118 -1.52 -0.68 -28.76
C LEU A 118 -2.39 -1.76 -29.42
N ALA A 119 -3.65 -1.42 -29.71
CA ALA A 119 -4.56 -2.28 -30.45
C ALA A 119 -4.17 -2.37 -31.93
N ASP A 120 -4.04 -1.24 -32.62
CA ASP A 120 -3.81 -1.19 -34.08
C ASP A 120 -2.46 -1.74 -34.51
N GLU A 121 -1.38 -1.44 -33.76
CA GLU A 121 -0.02 -1.84 -34.14
C GLU A 121 0.35 -3.25 -33.62
N PHE A 122 -0.27 -3.71 -32.52
CA PHE A 122 0.12 -4.96 -31.85
C PHE A 122 -1.01 -5.98 -31.62
N GLY A 123 -2.27 -5.63 -31.86
CA GLY A 123 -3.43 -6.46 -31.55
C GLY A 123 -3.58 -6.72 -30.05
N LEU A 124 -3.17 -5.77 -29.20
CA LEU A 124 -3.12 -5.91 -27.74
C LEU A 124 -4.05 -4.93 -27.03
N SER A 125 -4.64 -5.37 -25.92
CA SER A 125 -5.45 -4.53 -25.04
C SER A 125 -5.39 -5.00 -23.58
N PHE A 126 -5.74 -4.12 -22.63
CA PHE A 126 -5.92 -4.51 -21.24
C PHE A 126 -7.36 -5.01 -21.01
N ASN A 127 -7.51 -6.23 -20.49
CA ASN A 127 -8.80 -6.81 -20.16
C ASN A 127 -9.41 -6.21 -18.86
N ASP A 128 -10.53 -6.76 -18.38
CA ASP A 128 -11.20 -6.27 -17.15
C ASP A 128 -10.37 -6.51 -15.89
N ASP A 129 -9.55 -7.56 -15.88
CA ASP A 129 -8.65 -7.91 -14.78
C ASP A 129 -7.31 -7.13 -14.86
N GLY A 130 -7.18 -6.25 -15.85
CA GLY A 130 -5.99 -5.42 -16.08
C GLY A 130 -4.80 -6.19 -16.65
N GLU A 131 -5.02 -7.37 -17.22
CA GLU A 131 -4.01 -8.18 -17.89
C GLU A 131 -3.89 -7.77 -19.36
N LEU A 132 -2.67 -7.75 -19.88
CA LEU A 132 -2.42 -7.46 -21.29
C LEU A 132 -2.69 -8.71 -22.12
N VAL A 133 -3.68 -8.64 -23.01
CA VAL A 133 -4.16 -9.76 -23.81
C VAL A 133 -4.17 -9.44 -25.30
N GLU A 134 -4.09 -10.47 -26.12
CA GLU A 134 -4.36 -10.43 -27.56
C GLU A 134 -5.87 -10.40 -27.83
N GLU A 135 -6.28 -10.13 -29.08
CA GLU A 135 -7.69 -10.16 -29.50
C GLU A 135 -8.39 -11.50 -29.23
N THR A 136 -7.62 -12.60 -29.21
CA THR A 136 -8.10 -13.94 -28.88
C THR A 136 -8.46 -14.10 -27.40
N GLY A 137 -8.06 -13.16 -26.54
CA GLY A 137 -8.14 -13.23 -25.09
C GLY A 137 -6.94 -13.89 -24.41
N GLU A 138 -5.96 -14.39 -25.19
CA GLU A 138 -4.73 -14.99 -24.64
C GLU A 138 -3.79 -13.92 -24.08
N LYS A 139 -3.05 -14.26 -23.02
CA LYS A 139 -2.08 -13.34 -22.40
C LYS A 139 -0.92 -13.01 -23.34
N TYR A 140 -0.44 -11.78 -23.23
CA TYR A 140 0.75 -11.30 -23.92
C TYR A 140 1.92 -12.30 -23.84
N GLN A 141 2.48 -12.63 -25.00
CA GLN A 141 3.67 -13.46 -25.11
C GLN A 141 4.87 -12.63 -25.57
N PHE A 142 5.99 -12.77 -24.85
CA PHE A 142 7.26 -12.18 -25.29
C PHE A 142 7.79 -12.85 -26.56
N GLN A 143 7.76 -14.19 -26.63
CA GLN A 143 8.20 -14.94 -27.81
C GLN A 143 7.09 -15.02 -28.86
N LYS A 144 6.86 -13.93 -29.58
CA LYS A 144 5.88 -13.89 -30.69
C LYS A 144 6.47 -14.40 -32.00
N PHE A 145 7.77 -14.17 -32.22
CA PHE A 145 8.50 -14.56 -33.43
C PHE A 145 9.63 -15.55 -33.07
N PRO A 146 9.40 -16.87 -33.17
CA PRO A 146 10.41 -17.88 -32.83
C PRO A 146 11.70 -17.69 -33.63
N GLY A 147 12.85 -17.73 -32.95
CA GLY A 147 14.17 -17.52 -33.57
C GLY A 147 14.55 -16.06 -33.85
N GLU A 148 13.62 -15.11 -33.74
CA GLU A 148 13.89 -13.68 -33.99
C GLU A 148 14.01 -12.87 -32.68
N ALA A 149 15.06 -13.12 -31.90
CA ALA A 149 15.26 -12.50 -30.59
C ALA A 149 15.24 -10.95 -30.62
N ASN A 150 15.90 -10.33 -31.59
CA ASN A 150 15.95 -8.87 -31.72
C ASN A 150 14.56 -8.27 -31.99
N LYS A 151 13.74 -8.92 -32.80
CA LYS A 151 12.38 -8.46 -33.13
C LYS A 151 11.44 -8.59 -31.94
N ASN A 152 11.54 -9.68 -31.17
CA ASN A 152 10.79 -9.84 -29.92
C ASN A 152 11.18 -8.77 -28.89
N GLN A 153 12.47 -8.45 -28.77
CA GLN A 153 12.94 -7.40 -27.88
C GLN A 153 12.42 -6.02 -28.28
N GLN A 154 12.48 -5.67 -29.58
CA GLN A 154 11.93 -4.40 -30.09
C GLN A 154 10.43 -4.28 -29.83
N ARG A 155 9.67 -5.36 -30.06
CA ARG A 155 8.23 -5.42 -29.75
C ARG A 155 8.00 -5.20 -28.25
N TYR A 156 8.72 -5.90 -27.39
CA TYR A 156 8.61 -5.76 -25.93
C TYR A 156 8.87 -4.32 -25.46
N ASP A 157 9.87 -3.66 -26.04
CA ASP A 157 10.19 -2.28 -25.70
C ASP A 157 9.12 -1.29 -26.15
N GLN A 158 8.57 -1.47 -27.36
CA GLN A 158 7.49 -0.64 -27.89
C GLN A 158 6.18 -0.83 -27.11
N VAL A 159 5.77 -2.09 -26.88
CA VAL A 159 4.60 -2.44 -26.06
C VAL A 159 4.77 -1.93 -24.63
N GLY A 160 5.96 -2.06 -24.05
CA GLY A 160 6.28 -1.53 -22.72
C GLY A 160 6.15 -0.01 -22.62
N ARG A 161 6.56 0.72 -23.67
CA ARG A 161 6.41 2.18 -23.75
C ARG A 161 4.95 2.60 -23.88
N LEU A 162 4.18 1.96 -24.77
CA LEU A 162 2.75 2.26 -24.93
C LEU A 162 1.97 1.93 -23.66
N SER A 163 2.24 0.79 -23.04
CA SER A 163 1.61 0.40 -21.76
C SER A 163 1.90 1.40 -20.65
N LEU A 164 3.14 1.90 -20.55
CA LEU A 164 3.48 2.98 -19.61
C LEU A 164 2.71 4.27 -19.90
N ASN A 165 2.56 4.66 -21.17
CA ASN A 165 1.79 5.85 -21.54
C ASN A 165 0.32 5.73 -21.12
N ILE A 166 -0.28 4.54 -21.30
CA ILE A 166 -1.64 4.25 -20.83
C ILE A 166 -1.72 4.42 -19.32
N VAL A 167 -0.78 3.83 -18.56
CA VAL A 167 -0.71 3.96 -17.09
C VAL A 167 -0.63 5.43 -16.68
N GLN A 168 0.21 6.22 -17.32
CA GLN A 168 0.34 7.64 -17.00
C GLN A 168 -0.92 8.44 -17.31
N GLN A 169 -1.60 8.17 -18.42
CA GLN A 169 -2.89 8.80 -18.70
C GLN A 169 -3.98 8.39 -17.69
N VAL A 170 -3.97 7.14 -17.20
CA VAL A 170 -4.83 6.72 -16.08
C VAL A 170 -4.49 7.50 -14.81
N MET A 171 -3.21 7.70 -14.52
CA MET A 171 -2.79 8.54 -13.39
C MET A 171 -3.26 9.99 -13.55
N GLU A 172 -3.31 10.53 -14.77
CA GLU A 172 -3.78 11.90 -15.03
C GLU A 172 -5.27 12.11 -14.71
N VAL A 173 -6.04 11.05 -14.50
CA VAL A 173 -7.42 11.11 -14.00
C VAL A 173 -7.47 11.49 -12.52
N GLU A 174 -6.54 10.96 -11.72
CA GLU A 174 -6.52 11.12 -10.26
C GLU A 174 -5.46 12.12 -9.79
N LEU A 175 -4.44 12.37 -10.61
CA LEU A 175 -3.27 13.19 -10.30
C LEU A 175 -3.02 14.21 -11.41
N LYS A 176 -2.40 15.32 -11.05
CA LYS A 176 -1.92 16.33 -11.99
C LYS A 176 -0.48 16.05 -12.37
N LYS A 177 -0.19 16.00 -13.67
CA LYS A 177 1.17 16.01 -14.20
C LYS A 177 1.76 17.42 -14.14
N VAL A 178 2.90 17.57 -13.49
CA VAL A 178 3.58 18.86 -13.30
C VAL A 178 5.01 18.77 -13.81
N TYR A 179 5.32 19.55 -14.84
CA TYR A 179 6.66 19.69 -15.39
C TYR A 179 7.51 20.63 -14.54
N PHE A 180 8.81 20.37 -14.46
CA PHE A 180 9.74 21.26 -13.73
C PHE A 180 9.89 22.61 -14.43
N HIS A 181 9.91 22.61 -15.76
CA HIS A 181 10.03 23.82 -16.57
C HIS A 181 8.69 24.17 -17.22
N LYS A 182 8.34 25.47 -17.25
CA LYS A 182 7.03 25.97 -17.72
C LYS A 182 6.74 25.65 -19.18
N ASP A 183 7.78 25.57 -20.00
CA ASP A 183 7.71 25.19 -21.41
C ASP A 183 7.57 23.67 -21.63
N LYS A 184 7.35 22.90 -20.54
CA LYS A 184 7.21 21.45 -20.53
C LYS A 184 8.46 20.72 -21.05
N ARG A 185 9.63 21.37 -21.06
CA ARG A 185 10.91 20.70 -21.31
C ARG A 185 11.39 19.98 -20.05
N GLY A 186 12.14 18.91 -20.25
CA GLY A 186 12.73 18.15 -19.17
C GLY A 186 11.76 17.15 -18.53
N THR A 187 11.95 16.91 -17.24
CA THR A 187 11.21 15.90 -16.47
C THR A 187 9.94 16.49 -15.83
N TYR A 188 9.15 15.61 -15.23
CA TYR A 188 7.89 15.91 -14.57
C TYR A 188 7.67 15.00 -13.36
N ILE A 189 6.69 15.36 -12.53
CA ILE A 189 6.14 14.53 -11.46
C ILE A 189 4.62 14.45 -11.61
N PHE A 190 3.99 13.51 -10.91
CA PHE A 190 2.55 13.54 -10.69
C PHE A 190 2.25 13.90 -9.24
N VAL A 191 1.26 14.76 -9.03
CA VAL A 191 0.84 15.19 -7.68
C VAL A 191 -0.67 15.10 -7.54
N SER A 192 -1.17 14.71 -6.37
CA SER A 192 -2.62 14.75 -6.12
C SER A 192 -3.12 16.19 -6.00
N GLU A 193 -4.39 16.42 -6.33
CA GLU A 193 -4.99 17.75 -6.16
C GLU A 193 -4.96 18.21 -4.69
N GLY A 194 -4.50 19.44 -4.48
CA GLY A 194 -4.42 20.07 -3.15
C GLY A 194 -3.49 19.36 -2.17
N TYR A 195 -2.49 18.60 -2.65
CA TYR A 195 -1.54 17.88 -1.80
C TYR A 195 -0.83 18.82 -0.79
N GLU A 196 -0.59 20.07 -1.17
CA GLU A 196 0.02 21.11 -0.35
C GLU A 196 -0.82 21.57 0.84
N LYS A 197 -2.11 21.22 0.85
CA LYS A 197 -3.05 21.48 1.96
C LYS A 197 -3.22 20.29 2.89
N ARG A 198 -2.62 19.13 2.56
CA ARG A 198 -2.71 17.91 3.35
C ARG A 198 -1.67 17.91 4.47
N SER A 199 -2.00 17.27 5.60
CA SER A 199 -1.06 17.06 6.70
C SER A 199 -0.11 15.89 6.48
N GLU A 200 -0.55 14.92 5.66
CA GLU A 200 0.10 13.65 5.40
C GLU A 200 0.40 13.53 3.89
N LEU A 201 1.63 13.14 3.56
CA LEU A 201 2.12 13.02 2.19
C LEU A 201 2.74 11.64 1.97
N LEU A 202 2.36 10.98 0.87
CA LEU A 202 2.99 9.77 0.36
C LEU A 202 3.82 10.11 -0.88
N VAL A 203 5.10 9.76 -0.85
CA VAL A 203 6.05 9.94 -1.96
C VAL A 203 6.41 8.57 -2.52
N LEU A 204 6.23 8.37 -3.83
CA LEU A 204 6.52 7.10 -4.52
C LEU A 204 7.76 7.25 -5.43
N MET A 205 8.69 6.30 -5.32
CA MET A 205 9.93 6.26 -6.10
C MET A 205 10.24 4.86 -6.63
N GLN A 206 10.28 4.72 -7.95
CA GLN A 206 10.62 3.47 -8.63
C GLN A 206 12.13 3.15 -8.59
N GLY A 207 12.47 1.94 -9.07
CA GLY A 207 13.86 1.52 -9.29
C GLY A 207 14.52 2.23 -10.48
N SER A 208 15.68 1.74 -10.92
CA SER A 208 16.45 2.33 -12.02
C SER A 208 16.09 1.74 -13.39
N GLY A 209 16.65 2.30 -14.47
CA GLY A 209 16.54 1.76 -15.82
C GLY A 209 15.38 2.35 -16.62
N VAL A 210 14.62 1.48 -17.30
CA VAL A 210 13.58 1.89 -18.25
C VAL A 210 12.24 2.23 -17.62
N VAL A 211 12.09 1.99 -16.31
CA VAL A 211 10.87 2.34 -15.55
C VAL A 211 10.77 3.87 -15.37
N ARG A 212 9.55 4.39 -15.36
CA ARG A 212 9.23 5.82 -15.21
C ARG A 212 8.13 6.00 -14.17
N ALA A 213 7.81 7.25 -13.84
CA ALA A 213 6.72 7.58 -12.93
C ALA A 213 5.45 6.80 -13.29
N GLY A 214 4.88 6.11 -12.32
CA GLY A 214 3.74 5.20 -12.47
C GLY A 214 4.10 3.72 -12.50
N GLN A 215 5.36 3.32 -12.70
CA GLN A 215 5.73 1.92 -12.93
C GLN A 215 6.70 1.40 -11.86
N TRP A 216 6.38 0.23 -11.29
CA TRP A 216 7.32 -0.56 -10.50
C TRP A 216 8.14 -1.49 -11.38
N SER A 217 7.48 -2.23 -12.27
CA SER A 217 8.11 -3.24 -13.12
C SER A 217 7.41 -3.33 -14.48
N ARG A 218 8.19 -3.15 -15.56
CA ARG A 218 7.69 -3.41 -16.92
C ARG A 218 7.31 -4.88 -17.10
N ARG A 219 8.09 -5.81 -16.54
CA ARG A 219 7.84 -7.25 -16.67
C ARG A 219 6.46 -7.61 -16.10
N LEU A 220 6.15 -7.14 -14.89
CA LEU A 220 4.86 -7.39 -14.26
C LEU A 220 3.72 -6.66 -14.97
N LEU A 221 3.94 -5.43 -15.44
CA LEU A 221 2.92 -4.69 -16.21
C LEU A 221 2.49 -5.47 -17.47
N LEU A 222 3.45 -6.08 -18.17
CA LEU A 222 3.16 -6.76 -19.44
C LEU A 222 2.72 -8.22 -19.27
N ASN A 223 3.20 -8.92 -18.25
CA ASN A 223 2.98 -10.37 -18.11
C ASN A 223 1.97 -10.75 -17.01
N ASP A 224 1.71 -9.86 -16.05
CA ASP A 224 0.79 -10.09 -14.95
C ASP A 224 -0.44 -9.19 -15.08
N SER A 225 -0.34 -7.95 -14.60
CA SER A 225 -1.42 -6.98 -14.70
C SER A 225 -0.91 -5.56 -14.46
N ILE A 226 -1.74 -4.59 -14.86
CA ILE A 226 -1.51 -3.18 -14.60
C ILE A 226 -1.34 -2.90 -13.11
N ASP A 227 -2.13 -3.52 -12.23
CA ASP A 227 -2.03 -3.27 -10.79
C ASP A 227 -0.76 -3.88 -10.19
N LYS A 228 -0.27 -5.04 -10.67
CA LYS A 228 0.99 -5.60 -10.19
C LYS A 228 2.21 -4.80 -10.64
N GLY A 229 2.19 -4.32 -11.88
CA GLY A 229 3.32 -3.62 -12.49
C GLY A 229 3.46 -2.14 -12.14
N THR A 230 2.45 -1.54 -11.50
CA THR A 230 2.34 -0.07 -11.40
C THR A 230 2.15 0.44 -9.99
N GLN A 231 2.32 1.75 -9.86
CA GLN A 231 2.09 2.52 -8.65
C GLN A 231 0.62 2.84 -8.42
N LEU A 232 -0.29 2.49 -9.34
CA LEU A 232 -1.73 2.81 -9.24
C LEU A 232 -2.36 2.31 -7.93
N PRO A 233 -2.13 1.07 -7.46
CA PRO A 233 -2.70 0.64 -6.19
C PRO A 233 -2.20 1.45 -4.99
N TYR A 234 -0.94 1.88 -4.99
CA TYR A 234 -0.39 2.75 -3.96
C TYR A 234 -1.00 4.15 -4.00
N ILE A 235 -1.17 4.71 -5.20
CA ILE A 235 -1.81 6.01 -5.41
C ILE A 235 -3.24 5.98 -4.87
N ARG A 236 -4.05 5.01 -5.31
CA ARG A 236 -5.46 4.87 -4.89
C ARG A 236 -5.59 4.67 -3.39
N LYS A 237 -4.78 3.78 -2.79
CA LYS A 237 -4.80 3.58 -1.33
C LYS A 237 -4.40 4.84 -0.56
N GLY A 238 -3.38 5.58 -1.03
CA GLY A 238 -2.99 6.85 -0.40
C GLY A 238 -4.09 7.91 -0.48
N LEU A 239 -4.70 8.08 -1.65
CA LEU A 239 -5.84 9.00 -1.85
C LEU A 239 -7.03 8.62 -0.97
N ALA A 240 -7.34 7.32 -0.84
CA ALA A 240 -8.42 6.83 0.01
C ALA A 240 -8.19 7.10 1.52
N ASN A 241 -6.93 7.24 1.94
CA ASN A 241 -6.57 7.68 3.30
C ASN A 241 -6.56 9.21 3.46
N GLY A 242 -6.89 9.97 2.40
CA GLY A 242 -6.88 11.43 2.40
C GLY A 242 -5.47 12.04 2.36
N TRP A 243 -4.46 11.25 2.01
CA TRP A 243 -3.07 11.71 1.91
C TRP A 243 -2.83 12.50 0.62
N GLY A 244 -1.90 13.44 0.67
CA GLY A 244 -1.30 14.01 -0.53
C GLY A 244 -0.41 12.96 -1.19
N ILE A 245 -0.33 12.96 -2.52
CA ILE A 245 0.51 12.02 -3.29
C ILE A 245 1.52 12.82 -4.11
N ILE A 246 2.78 12.39 -4.11
CA ILE A 246 3.78 12.75 -5.12
C ILE A 246 4.38 11.48 -5.71
N VAL A 247 4.37 11.39 -7.03
CA VAL A 247 5.07 10.33 -7.78
C VAL A 247 6.26 10.95 -8.51
N MET A 248 7.46 10.54 -8.14
CA MET A 248 8.69 11.04 -8.75
C MET A 248 9.00 10.34 -10.08
N ASN A 249 9.82 10.96 -10.93
CA ASN A 249 10.29 10.42 -12.20
C ASN A 249 11.84 10.41 -12.32
N PRO A 250 12.58 9.81 -11.36
CA PRO A 250 14.03 9.94 -11.26
C PRO A 250 14.84 9.39 -12.44
N ASN A 251 14.25 8.58 -13.33
CA ASN A 251 14.96 8.02 -14.48
C ASN A 251 14.78 8.83 -15.77
N ASP A 252 13.95 9.88 -15.74
CA ASP A 252 13.65 10.70 -16.91
C ASP A 252 14.62 11.89 -16.98
N ASN A 253 15.88 11.56 -17.27
CA ASN A 253 16.99 12.49 -17.20
C ASN A 253 17.13 13.34 -18.47
N TYR A 254 17.40 14.63 -18.29
CA TYR A 254 17.63 15.60 -19.35
C TYR A 254 18.85 16.47 -19.02
N PRO A 255 19.55 17.03 -20.03
CA PRO A 255 20.64 17.98 -19.83
C PRO A 255 20.12 19.37 -19.43
N LEU A 256 19.22 19.43 -18.44
CA LEU A 256 18.61 20.63 -17.87
C LEU A 256 18.78 20.61 -16.36
N GLU A 257 18.89 21.78 -15.74
CA GLU A 257 18.93 21.90 -14.29
C GLU A 257 17.69 21.25 -13.65
N GLY A 258 17.90 20.56 -12.54
CA GLY A 258 16.89 19.77 -11.85
C GLY A 258 16.65 18.39 -12.46
N CYS A 259 17.25 18.07 -13.62
CA CYS A 259 16.86 16.91 -14.43
C CYS A 259 18.05 16.02 -14.85
N ARG A 260 19.30 16.34 -14.48
CA ARG A 260 20.47 15.64 -15.05
C ARG A 260 20.61 14.18 -14.62
N ASP A 261 20.20 13.88 -13.40
CA ASP A 261 20.25 12.54 -12.83
C ASP A 261 19.15 12.34 -11.76
N ALA A 262 19.00 11.11 -11.29
CA ALA A 262 18.01 10.72 -10.30
C ALA A 262 18.11 11.48 -8.97
N ASN A 263 19.32 11.77 -8.51
CA ASN A 263 19.57 12.48 -7.27
C ASN A 263 19.28 13.97 -7.41
N GLU A 264 19.56 14.55 -8.57
CA GLU A 264 19.17 15.92 -8.91
C GLU A 264 17.66 16.08 -9.04
N HIS A 265 16.99 15.13 -9.72
CA HIS A 265 15.53 15.08 -9.79
C HIS A 265 14.92 15.10 -8.40
N ALA A 266 15.32 14.17 -7.53
CA ALA A 266 14.77 14.07 -6.18
C ALA A 266 15.03 15.34 -5.37
N ARG A 267 16.23 15.92 -5.44
CA ARG A 267 16.55 17.19 -4.76
C ARG A 267 15.70 18.35 -5.26
N TYR A 268 15.46 18.42 -6.57
CA TYR A 268 14.59 19.43 -7.16
C TYR A 268 13.16 19.28 -6.64
N VAL A 269 12.62 18.06 -6.65
CA VAL A 269 11.27 17.79 -6.11
C VAL A 269 11.17 18.21 -4.65
N TRP A 270 12.15 17.82 -3.82
CA TRP A 270 12.13 18.15 -2.40
C TRP A 270 12.11 19.67 -2.18
N LYS A 271 13.05 20.39 -2.82
CA LYS A 271 13.17 21.85 -2.70
C LYS A 271 11.91 22.60 -3.14
N HIS A 272 11.38 22.25 -4.31
CA HIS A 272 10.36 23.06 -4.97
C HIS A 272 8.93 22.62 -4.66
N PHE A 273 8.72 21.37 -4.26
CA PHE A 273 7.38 20.82 -4.07
C PHE A 273 7.09 20.33 -2.65
N ILE A 274 8.11 20.15 -1.79
CA ILE A 274 7.94 19.54 -0.46
C ILE A 274 8.42 20.47 0.67
N GLU A 275 9.61 21.05 0.59
CA GLU A 275 10.28 21.83 1.64
C GLU A 275 9.42 23.02 2.12
N GLY A 276 8.89 23.82 1.18
CA GLY A 276 8.05 24.98 1.48
C GLY A 276 6.62 24.66 1.93
N GLN A 277 6.18 23.39 1.85
CA GLN A 277 4.79 23.02 2.14
C GLN A 277 4.58 22.78 3.63
N LEU A 278 4.34 23.88 4.37
CA LEU A 278 4.26 23.87 5.82
C LEU A 278 3.10 23.05 6.39
N ASN A 279 2.02 22.84 5.63
CA ASN A 279 0.89 22.01 6.08
C ASN A 279 1.29 20.53 6.16
N ILE A 280 2.22 20.08 5.32
CA ILE A 280 2.70 18.70 5.31
C ILE A 280 3.58 18.50 6.53
N LYS A 281 3.06 17.76 7.53
CA LYS A 281 3.74 17.46 8.79
C LYS A 281 4.31 16.06 8.83
N LYS A 282 3.71 15.13 8.09
CA LYS A 282 4.06 13.71 8.09
C LYS A 282 4.28 13.24 6.65
N ILE A 283 5.43 12.66 6.38
CA ILE A 283 5.83 12.16 5.07
C ILE A 283 6.15 10.68 5.18
N ALA A 284 5.55 9.90 4.28
CA ALA A 284 5.91 8.52 4.02
C ALA A 284 6.56 8.43 2.64
N ILE A 285 7.62 7.63 2.53
CA ILE A 285 8.30 7.36 1.27
C ILE A 285 8.22 5.85 1.01
N VAL A 286 7.73 5.46 -0.17
CA VAL A 286 7.83 4.09 -0.67
C VAL A 286 8.83 4.09 -1.81
N ALA A 287 9.91 3.32 -1.66
CA ALA A 287 10.97 3.25 -2.66
C ALA A 287 11.34 1.81 -2.99
N HIS A 288 11.33 1.47 -4.28
CA HIS A 288 11.69 0.14 -4.78
C HIS A 288 13.12 0.10 -5.29
N SER A 289 13.84 -0.99 -5.02
CA SER A 289 15.15 -1.28 -5.61
C SER A 289 16.13 -0.09 -5.50
N ALA A 290 16.70 0.39 -6.61
CA ALA A 290 17.62 1.54 -6.63
C ALA A 290 17.04 2.85 -6.05
N GLY A 291 15.71 2.96 -5.92
CA GLY A 291 15.07 4.11 -5.29
C GLY A 291 15.52 4.34 -3.84
N GLY A 292 15.97 3.30 -3.13
CA GLY A 292 16.52 3.45 -1.78
C GLY A 292 17.77 4.34 -1.72
N GLY A 293 18.62 4.30 -2.74
CA GLY A 293 19.80 5.17 -2.83
C GLY A 293 19.44 6.64 -2.98
N ILE A 294 18.35 6.93 -3.71
CA ILE A 294 17.81 8.29 -3.86
C ILE A 294 17.29 8.80 -2.52
N VAL A 295 16.64 7.94 -1.73
CA VAL A 295 16.19 8.29 -0.37
C VAL A 295 17.38 8.59 0.55
N SER A 296 18.45 7.79 0.50
CA SER A 296 19.69 8.09 1.23
C SER A 296 20.28 9.46 0.85
N HIS A 297 20.26 9.81 -0.44
CA HIS A 297 20.75 11.10 -0.93
C HIS A 297 19.88 12.28 -0.47
N LEU A 298 18.55 12.11 -0.49
CA LEU A 298 17.62 13.12 0.04
C LEU A 298 17.83 13.39 1.53
N LEU A 299 17.99 12.34 2.33
CA LEU A 299 18.29 12.47 3.76
C LEU A 299 19.57 13.28 4.00
N GLN A 300 20.62 13.03 3.22
CA GLN A 300 21.88 13.78 3.35
C GLN A 300 21.73 15.24 2.92
N ALA A 301 20.99 15.51 1.84
CA ALA A 301 20.80 16.86 1.32
C ALA A 301 19.87 17.73 2.19
N TYR A 302 18.85 17.13 2.82
CA TYR A 302 17.80 17.84 3.56
C TYR A 302 17.65 17.34 5.00
N THR A 303 18.76 16.99 5.67
CA THR A 303 18.74 16.27 6.96
C THR A 303 17.76 16.84 7.98
N GLN A 304 17.77 18.15 8.21
CA GLN A 304 16.92 18.78 9.23
C GLN A 304 15.43 18.62 8.91
N ASP A 305 15.04 18.96 7.69
CA ASP A 305 13.64 18.88 7.27
C ASP A 305 13.15 17.43 7.11
N PHE A 306 14.03 16.55 6.64
CA PHE A 306 13.79 15.13 6.51
C PHE A 306 13.54 14.50 7.89
N HIS A 307 14.43 14.72 8.87
CA HIS A 307 14.24 14.26 10.26
C HIS A 307 12.96 14.78 10.89
N ARG A 308 12.55 16.01 10.54
CA ARG A 308 11.37 16.67 11.11
C ARG A 308 10.05 16.18 10.53
N ARG A 309 10.03 15.59 9.33
CA ARG A 309 8.77 15.29 8.62
C ARG A 309 8.64 13.85 8.13
N VAL A 310 9.74 13.16 7.84
CA VAL A 310 9.67 11.76 7.37
C VAL A 310 9.50 10.83 8.57
N LEU A 311 8.37 10.13 8.60
CA LEU A 311 7.99 9.21 9.69
C LEU A 311 8.03 7.74 9.27
N ALA A 312 7.93 7.49 7.96
CA ALA A 312 7.92 6.15 7.41
C ALA A 312 8.71 6.10 6.10
N ILE A 313 9.65 5.17 6.01
CA ILE A 313 10.30 4.77 4.79
C ILE A 313 10.00 3.28 4.61
N ALA A 314 9.31 2.95 3.53
CA ALA A 314 9.03 1.58 3.14
C ALA A 314 9.87 1.23 1.90
N PHE A 315 10.90 0.45 2.13
CA PHE A 315 11.69 -0.13 1.05
C PHE A 315 11.04 -1.42 0.58
N THR A 316 10.90 -1.58 -0.72
CA THR A 316 10.49 -2.85 -1.34
C THR A 316 11.69 -3.37 -2.10
N GLU A 317 12.48 -4.18 -1.40
CA GLU A 317 13.75 -4.75 -1.80
C GLU A 317 14.74 -3.70 -2.33
N ALA A 318 14.89 -2.62 -1.56
CA ALA A 318 15.70 -1.49 -1.97
C ALA A 318 17.20 -1.67 -1.68
N THR A 319 18.02 -1.12 -2.56
CA THR A 319 19.44 -0.86 -2.30
C THR A 319 19.56 0.57 -1.78
N TYR A 320 20.30 0.79 -0.70
CA TYR A 320 20.49 2.10 -0.09
C TYR A 320 21.94 2.30 0.34
N SER A 321 22.38 3.55 0.37
CA SER A 321 23.75 3.89 0.75
C SER A 321 23.88 4.08 2.26
N LYS A 322 25.12 4.00 2.76
CA LYS A 322 25.41 4.35 4.15
C LYS A 322 25.00 5.79 4.43
N VAL A 323 24.29 5.98 5.54
CA VAL A 323 23.84 7.29 6.01
C VAL A 323 24.82 7.84 7.05
N PRO A 324 24.82 9.17 7.31
CA PRO A 324 25.63 9.74 8.37
C PRO A 324 25.34 9.08 9.72
N SER A 325 26.37 8.84 10.55
CA SER A 325 26.21 8.17 11.84
C SER A 325 25.19 8.84 12.76
N SER A 326 25.06 10.17 12.68
CA SER A 326 24.05 10.95 13.40
C SER A 326 22.61 10.62 13.01
N SER A 327 22.39 10.11 11.79
CA SER A 327 21.07 9.73 11.27
C SER A 327 20.79 8.24 11.35
N GLN A 328 21.77 7.40 11.72
CA GLN A 328 21.65 5.95 11.71
C GLN A 328 20.45 5.46 12.53
N LYS A 329 20.36 5.85 13.82
CA LYS A 329 19.25 5.47 14.71
C LYS A 329 17.90 5.96 14.20
N TYR A 330 17.86 7.18 13.68
CA TYR A 330 16.64 7.75 13.09
C TYR A 330 16.18 6.90 11.90
N VAL A 331 17.07 6.61 10.95
CA VAL A 331 16.78 5.79 9.76
C VAL A 331 16.31 4.40 10.16
N GLU A 332 17.01 3.74 11.09
CA GLU A 332 16.60 2.42 11.61
C GLU A 332 15.21 2.46 12.26
N SER A 333 14.86 3.57 12.92
CA SER A 333 13.56 3.72 13.58
C SER A 333 12.40 4.01 12.61
N VAL A 334 12.65 4.70 11.50
CA VAL A 334 11.61 5.09 10.53
C VAL A 334 11.59 4.23 9.27
N THR A 335 12.51 3.29 9.09
CA THR A 335 12.64 2.49 7.86
C THR A 335 12.32 1.02 8.10
N ARG A 336 11.60 0.41 7.14
CA ARG A 336 11.44 -1.03 7.04
C ARG A 336 11.66 -1.48 5.60
N ASN A 337 12.33 -2.61 5.41
CA ASN A 337 12.62 -3.19 4.09
C ASN A 337 11.87 -4.52 3.88
N TRP A 338 10.93 -4.56 2.95
CA TRP A 338 10.25 -5.77 2.51
C TRP A 338 11.07 -6.43 1.42
N VAL A 339 11.68 -7.58 1.71
CA VAL A 339 12.62 -8.26 0.82
C VAL A 339 12.04 -9.55 0.26
N ALA A 340 12.41 -9.93 -0.97
CA ALA A 340 12.09 -11.23 -1.50
C ALA A 340 12.75 -12.34 -0.68
N ASN A 341 11.92 -13.23 -0.15
CA ASN A 341 12.34 -14.37 0.62
C ASN A 341 11.23 -15.42 0.67
N GLY A 342 11.55 -16.67 1.02
CA GLY A 342 10.58 -17.76 1.12
C GLY A 342 9.67 -17.74 2.36
N LYS A 343 9.80 -16.74 3.25
CA LYS A 343 8.96 -16.61 4.46
C LYS A 343 7.61 -15.94 4.17
N LEU A 344 6.66 -16.07 5.09
CA LEU A 344 5.35 -15.42 4.99
C LEU A 344 5.48 -13.89 5.07
N LEU A 345 4.57 -13.17 4.41
CA LEU A 345 4.52 -11.72 4.42
C LEU A 345 4.58 -11.16 5.86
N GLY A 346 5.53 -10.25 6.09
CA GLY A 346 5.72 -9.56 7.37
C GLY A 346 6.62 -10.29 8.37
N ASP A 347 7.03 -11.54 8.11
CA ASP A 347 7.95 -12.26 8.99
C ASP A 347 9.34 -11.62 8.97
N THR A 348 9.97 -11.51 10.14
CA THR A 348 11.32 -10.95 10.28
C THR A 348 12.35 -11.78 9.49
N VAL A 349 13.10 -11.10 8.63
CA VAL A 349 14.22 -11.67 7.87
C VAL A 349 15.56 -11.27 8.50
N SER A 350 15.73 -10.00 8.85
CA SER A 350 16.94 -9.48 9.51
C SER A 350 16.61 -8.33 10.45
N THR A 351 17.27 -8.29 11.60
CA THR A 351 17.21 -7.18 12.56
C THR A 351 18.53 -6.39 12.64
N ALA A 352 19.51 -6.73 11.81
CA ALA A 352 20.80 -6.04 11.78
C ALA A 352 20.68 -4.74 10.96
N GLY A 353 20.61 -3.59 11.66
CA GLY A 353 20.41 -2.28 11.04
C GLY A 353 18.93 -2.01 10.74
N ILE A 354 18.61 -1.65 9.50
CA ILE A 354 17.21 -1.49 9.06
C ILE A 354 16.51 -2.85 9.15
N LEU A 355 15.36 -2.89 9.84
CA LEU A 355 14.54 -4.08 9.97
C LEU A 355 14.08 -4.55 8.58
N ALA A 356 14.48 -5.77 8.21
CA ALA A 356 14.03 -6.44 7.01
C ALA A 356 12.96 -7.47 7.35
N VAL A 357 11.85 -7.44 6.62
CA VAL A 357 10.74 -8.39 6.72
C VAL A 357 10.47 -9.02 5.36
N SER A 358 9.83 -10.17 5.32
CA SER A 358 9.51 -10.82 4.04
C SER A 358 8.40 -10.06 3.32
N ALA A 359 8.55 -9.92 2.00
CA ALA A 359 7.51 -9.42 1.09
C ALA A 359 6.47 -10.48 0.71
N GLY A 360 6.62 -11.74 1.17
CA GLY A 360 5.71 -12.84 0.80
C GLY A 360 5.88 -13.32 -0.65
N THR A 361 7.07 -13.13 -1.23
CA THR A 361 7.47 -13.59 -2.57
C THR A 361 8.97 -13.83 -2.59
N THR A 362 9.44 -14.71 -3.45
CA THR A 362 10.87 -14.90 -3.75
C THR A 362 11.34 -14.10 -4.96
N VAL A 363 10.45 -13.30 -5.57
CA VAL A 363 10.68 -12.57 -6.81
C VAL A 363 10.83 -11.08 -6.52
N HIS A 364 12.00 -10.52 -6.88
CA HIS A 364 12.38 -9.13 -6.61
C HIS A 364 11.31 -8.11 -7.02
N GLU A 365 10.84 -8.22 -8.26
CA GLU A 365 9.94 -7.22 -8.84
C GLU A 365 8.53 -7.27 -8.23
N GLU A 366 8.16 -8.39 -7.61
CA GLU A 366 6.84 -8.59 -7.00
C GLU A 366 6.74 -7.99 -5.59
N THR A 367 7.87 -7.62 -4.99
CA THR A 367 7.89 -7.16 -3.58
C THR A 367 7.00 -5.96 -3.33
N SER A 368 6.93 -4.98 -4.24
CA SER A 368 6.03 -3.84 -4.10
C SER A 368 4.56 -4.24 -4.18
N HIS A 369 4.19 -5.17 -5.06
CA HIS A 369 2.81 -5.61 -5.17
C HIS A 369 2.40 -6.45 -3.96
N ASN A 370 3.19 -7.46 -3.62
CA ASN A 370 2.84 -8.43 -2.58
C ASN A 370 2.87 -7.81 -1.17
N ALA A 371 3.76 -6.84 -0.93
CA ALA A 371 3.90 -6.21 0.38
C ALA A 371 2.93 -5.04 0.63
N ILE A 372 2.13 -4.63 -0.36
CA ILE A 372 1.37 -3.36 -0.30
C ILE A 372 0.54 -3.21 0.98
N ASP A 373 -0.19 -4.24 1.39
CA ASP A 373 -1.05 -4.18 2.58
C ASP A 373 -0.22 -3.96 3.86
N ASP A 374 0.90 -4.68 3.97
CA ASP A 374 1.78 -4.58 5.12
C ASP A 374 2.55 -3.24 5.16
N VAL A 375 2.92 -2.73 3.98
CA VAL A 375 3.50 -1.40 3.80
C VAL A 375 2.54 -0.31 4.27
N PHE A 376 1.27 -0.34 3.83
CA PHE A 376 0.29 0.65 4.26
C PHE A 376 -0.02 0.56 5.75
N ARG A 377 -0.11 -0.65 6.30
CA ARG A 377 -0.25 -0.87 7.75
C ARG A 377 0.91 -0.23 8.52
N TYR A 378 2.13 -0.42 8.06
CA TYR A 378 3.32 0.20 8.65
C TYR A 378 3.27 1.73 8.60
N ILE A 379 2.94 2.31 7.44
CA ILE A 379 2.84 3.76 7.26
C ILE A 379 1.77 4.33 8.20
N TRP A 380 0.59 3.71 8.24
CA TRP A 380 -0.51 4.14 9.10
C TRP A 380 -0.11 4.16 10.58
N LEU A 381 0.56 3.10 11.06
CA LEU A 381 1.06 3.04 12.43
C LEU A 381 2.08 4.15 12.73
N LYS A 382 2.99 4.43 11.78
CA LYS A 382 3.97 5.50 11.93
C LYS A 382 3.33 6.89 11.96
N PHE A 383 2.33 7.13 11.10
CA PHE A 383 1.60 8.39 11.12
C PHE A 383 0.76 8.56 12.39
N ALA A 384 0.21 7.48 12.94
CA ALA A 384 -0.54 7.52 14.19
C ALA A 384 0.37 7.76 15.41
N GLN A 385 1.55 7.14 15.45
CA GLN A 385 2.52 7.27 16.55
C GLN A 385 3.22 8.64 16.56
N GLY A 386 3.46 9.25 15.40
CA GLY A 386 4.27 10.46 15.28
C GLY A 386 5.77 10.16 15.43
N PHE A 387 6.57 11.20 15.76
CA PHE A 387 8.01 11.02 15.97
C PHE A 387 8.28 10.22 17.23
N PRO A 388 9.28 9.31 17.22
CA PRO A 388 9.77 8.70 18.45
C PRO A 388 10.19 9.82 19.43
N SER A 389 9.65 9.77 20.64
CA SER A 389 9.97 10.69 21.74
C SER A 389 11.44 10.66 22.13
#